data_AF-A0AAN4Z071-F1
#
_entry.id   AF-A0AAN4Z071-F1
#
_cell.length_a   1.000
_cell.length_b   1.000
_cell.length_c   1.000
_cell.angle_alpha   90.00
_cell.angle_beta   90.00
_cell.angle_gamma   90.00
#
_symmetry.space_group_name_H-M   'P 1'
#
loop_
_entity.id
_entity.type
_entity.pdbx_description
1 polymer ?
#
loop_
_entity_poly.entity_id
_entity_poly.type
_entity_poly.pdbx_seq_one_letter_code
_entity_poly.pdbx_strand_id
1 'polypeptide(L)'
;STDVAILVVLTKGSRMEDYRSALNSLDAYAELHGYQLLLESDDKFEECARHKDVSFTLSEYYIKTLQFQLPEDSWILFIDADVGVVNPNKLIEEFIEPEYDIYTIVSTTGSTQLSTSSRTTKEAASG
;
A
#
# COMPACT_ATOMS: atom_id res chain seq x y z
N SER A 1 -3.69 -16.37 10.82
CA SER A 1 -3.84 -15.83 9.46
C SER A 1 -3.37 -14.40 9.53
N THR A 2 -2.46 -14.01 8.63
CA THR A 2 -1.90 -12.66 8.58
C THR A 2 -2.93 -11.76 7.91
N ASP A 3 -3.28 -10.64 8.53
CA ASP A 3 -4.20 -9.67 7.94
C ASP A 3 -3.41 -8.73 7.02
N VAL A 4 -3.76 -8.67 5.74
CA VAL A 4 -3.06 -7.89 4.72
C VAL A 4 -4.04 -6.99 3.97
N ALA A 5 -3.71 -5.70 3.91
CA ALA A 5 -4.39 -4.72 3.07
C ALA A 5 -3.45 -4.24 1.95
N ILE A 6 -4.01 -4.07 0.76
CA ILE A 6 -3.32 -3.48 -0.40
C ILE A 6 -3.74 -2.02 -0.46
N LEU A 7 -2.78 -1.09 -0.44
CA LEU A 7 -3.03 0.35 -0.52
C LEU A 7 -2.50 0.91 -1.84
N VAL A 8 -3.39 1.56 -2.58
CA VAL A 8 -3.08 2.37 -3.75
C VAL A 8 -3.49 3.80 -3.46
N VAL A 9 -2.58 4.76 -3.67
CA VAL A 9 -2.87 6.19 -3.53
C VAL A 9 -2.77 6.86 -4.90
N LEU A 10 -3.85 7.52 -5.32
CA LEU A 10 -3.93 8.27 -6.56
C LEU A 10 -3.69 9.75 -6.30
N THR A 11 -2.90 10.39 -7.17
CA THR A 11 -2.80 11.85 -7.16
C THR A 11 -4.11 12.51 -7.54
N LYS A 12 -4.48 13.58 -6.82
CA LYS A 12 -5.67 14.38 -7.11
C LYS A 12 -5.67 14.83 -8.57
N GLY A 13 -6.77 14.54 -9.26
CA GLY A 13 -6.96 14.88 -10.68
C GLY A 13 -6.47 13.82 -11.66
N SER A 14 -5.84 12.75 -11.18
CA SER A 14 -5.57 11.56 -11.98
C SER A 14 -6.87 10.93 -12.48
N ARG A 15 -6.84 10.40 -13.70
CA ARG A 15 -7.99 9.69 -14.27
C ARG A 15 -7.87 8.21 -13.95
N MET A 16 -8.82 7.68 -13.20
CA MET A 16 -8.94 6.25 -12.90
C MET A 16 -8.76 5.35 -14.12
N GLU A 17 -9.25 5.78 -15.28
CA GLU A 17 -9.17 5.01 -16.53
C GLU A 17 -7.75 4.78 -17.03
N ASP A 18 -6.81 5.66 -16.69
CA ASP A 18 -5.41 5.50 -17.06
C ASP A 18 -4.78 4.29 -16.33
N TYR A 19 -5.37 3.86 -15.21
CA TYR A 19 -4.90 2.76 -14.36
C TYR A 19 -5.82 1.53 -14.37
N ARG A 20 -6.90 1.55 -15.17
CA ARG A 20 -7.97 0.54 -15.11
C ARG A 20 -7.45 -0.90 -15.15
N SER A 21 -6.51 -1.19 -16.05
CA SER A 21 -5.97 -2.55 -16.19
C SER A 21 -5.24 -3.02 -14.94
N ALA A 22 -4.43 -2.15 -14.34
CA ALA A 22 -3.68 -2.45 -13.12
C ALA A 22 -4.63 -2.60 -11.92
N LEU A 23 -5.53 -1.64 -11.72
CA LEU A 23 -6.52 -1.66 -10.64
C LEU A 23 -7.44 -2.88 -10.71
N ASN A 24 -7.93 -3.24 -11.90
CA ASN A 24 -8.76 -4.45 -12.06
C ASN A 24 -7.98 -5.73 -11.70
N SER A 25 -6.67 -5.78 -11.97
CA SER A 25 -5.85 -6.93 -11.59
C SER A 25 -5.63 -7.03 -10.08
N LEU A 26 -5.49 -5.88 -9.40
CA LEU A 26 -5.35 -5.81 -7.94
C LEU A 26 -6.67 -6.17 -7.25
N ASP A 27 -7.79 -5.66 -7.75
CA ASP A 27 -9.13 -5.93 -7.23
C ASP A 27 -9.45 -7.44 -7.30
N ALA A 28 -9.28 -8.05 -8.47
CA ALA A 28 -9.48 -9.48 -8.64
C ALA A 28 -8.56 -10.34 -7.76
N TYR A 29 -7.31 -9.90 -7.56
CA TYR A 29 -6.36 -10.60 -6.69
C TYR A 29 -6.73 -10.46 -5.21
N ALA A 30 -7.17 -9.27 -4.79
CA ALA A 30 -7.65 -9.01 -3.43
C ALA A 30 -8.88 -9.85 -3.11
N GLU A 31 -9.87 -9.89 -4.01
CA GLU A 31 -11.06 -10.73 -3.88
C GLU A 31 -10.72 -12.22 -3.79
N LEU A 32 -9.77 -12.69 -4.61
CA LEU A 32 -9.36 -14.10 -4.66
C LEU A 32 -8.78 -14.59 -3.32
N HIS A 33 -8.01 -13.75 -2.63
CA HIS A 33 -7.29 -14.12 -1.41
C HIS A 33 -7.89 -13.53 -0.13
N GLY A 34 -8.95 -12.73 -0.24
CA GLY A 34 -9.62 -12.09 0.89
C GLY A 34 -8.84 -10.91 1.48
N TYR A 35 -7.99 -10.25 0.68
CA TYR A 35 -7.31 -9.03 1.09
C TYR A 35 -8.24 -7.81 0.96
N GLN A 36 -8.02 -6.81 1.79
CA GLN A 36 -8.70 -5.52 1.62
C GLN A 36 -7.95 -4.66 0.60
N LEU A 37 -8.61 -4.20 -0.46
CA LEU A 37 -8.08 -3.18 -1.36
C LEU A 37 -8.53 -1.79 -0.93
N LEU A 38 -7.58 -0.94 -0.54
CA LEU A 38 -7.77 0.46 -0.19
C LEU A 38 -7.30 1.33 -1.35
N LEU A 39 -8.25 1.99 -2.02
CA LEU A 39 -7.97 2.95 -3.07
C LEU A 39 -8.26 4.36 -2.55
N GLU A 40 -7.20 5.15 -2.38
CA GLU A 40 -7.26 6.46 -1.74
C GLU A 40 -6.79 7.57 -2.70
N SER A 41 -7.14 8.81 -2.37
CA SER A 41 -6.64 10.01 -3.06
C SER A 41 -5.68 10.76 -2.17
N ASP A 42 -4.62 11.34 -2.74
CA ASP A 42 -3.57 12.08 -2.03
C ASP A 42 -4.04 13.43 -1.44
N ASP A 43 -5.31 13.79 -1.62
CA ASP A 43 -5.96 14.95 -1.01
C ASP A 43 -6.99 14.65 0.10
N LYS A 44 -7.21 13.38 0.46
CA LYS A 44 -8.06 12.95 1.60
C LYS A 44 -7.63 13.52 2.96
N PHE A 45 -6.33 13.66 3.22
CA PHE A 45 -5.73 14.26 4.41
C PHE A 45 -5.04 15.58 4.04
N GLU A 46 -5.73 16.71 4.27
CA GLU A 46 -5.21 18.06 4.02
C GLU A 46 -3.86 18.34 4.71
N GLU A 47 -3.62 17.67 5.85
CA GLU A 47 -2.40 17.79 6.63
C GLU A 47 -1.16 17.26 5.89
N CYS A 48 -1.32 16.25 5.02
CA CYS A 48 -0.25 15.63 4.26
C CYS A 48 0.16 16.45 3.02
N ALA A 49 -0.68 17.42 2.62
CA ALA A 49 -0.39 18.35 1.53
C ALA A 49 0.66 19.43 1.89
N ARG A 50 1.16 19.42 3.14
CA ARG A 50 2.17 20.39 3.61
C ARG A 50 3.57 20.10 3.06
N HIS A 51 3.85 18.87 2.65
CA HIS A 51 5.13 18.49 2.07
C HIS A 51 5.11 18.68 0.54
N LYS A 52 6.16 19.30 -0.01
CA LYS A 52 6.29 19.51 -1.47
C LYS A 52 6.82 18.28 -2.22
N ASP A 53 7.34 17.30 -1.48
CA ASP A 53 7.92 16.09 -2.02
C ASP A 53 6.93 14.94 -1.90
N VAL A 54 6.58 14.37 -3.04
CA VAL A 54 5.56 13.32 -3.22
C VAL A 54 5.88 12.10 -2.35
N SER A 55 7.16 11.76 -2.20
CA SER A 55 7.58 10.58 -1.44
C SER A 55 7.24 10.71 0.05
N PHE A 56 7.37 11.92 0.60
CA PHE A 56 7.02 12.21 1.99
C PHE A 56 5.51 12.26 2.18
N THR A 57 4.78 12.86 1.25
CA THR A 57 3.30 12.87 1.28
C THR A 57 2.74 11.45 1.26
N LEU A 58 3.25 10.58 0.38
CA LEU A 58 2.82 9.18 0.31
C LEU A 58 3.14 8.41 1.60
N SER A 59 4.31 8.63 2.21
CA SER A 59 4.66 8.00 3.49
C SER A 59 3.76 8.43 4.66
N GLU A 60 3.30 9.68 4.66
CA GLU A 60 2.40 10.20 5.70
C GLU A 60 0.97 9.65 5.53
N TYR A 61 0.53 9.53 4.27
CA TYR A 61 -0.71 8.84 3.90
C TYR A 61 -0.71 7.39 4.34
N TYR A 62 0.40 6.72 4.08
CA TYR A 62 0.60 5.35 4.45
C TYR A 62 0.42 5.17 5.97
N ILE A 63 1.11 5.97 6.77
CA ILE A 63 1.02 5.94 8.24
C ILE A 63 -0.40 6.25 8.73
N LYS A 64 -1.07 7.27 8.19
CA LYS A 64 -2.45 7.59 8.60
C LYS A 64 -3.44 6.47 8.25
N THR A 65 -3.26 5.83 7.10
CA THR A 65 -4.12 4.70 6.70
C THR A 65 -3.96 3.54 7.67
N LEU A 66 -2.72 3.19 8.03
CA LEU A 66 -2.43 2.20 9.08
C LEU A 66 -3.08 2.55 10.41
N GLN A 67 -2.94 3.82 10.86
CA GLN A 67 -3.39 4.23 12.19
C GLN A 67 -4.92 4.26 12.35
N PHE A 68 -5.66 4.60 11.29
CA PHE A 68 -7.09 4.90 11.39
C PHE A 68 -8.00 3.88 10.71
N GLN A 69 -7.50 3.07 9.79
CA GLN A 69 -8.34 2.18 8.97
C GLN A 69 -8.08 0.69 9.20
N LEU A 70 -6.93 0.33 9.79
CA LEU A 70 -6.51 -1.06 9.93
C LEU A 70 -6.29 -1.46 11.39
N PRO A 71 -6.53 -2.73 11.74
CA PRO A 71 -6.09 -3.32 13.00
C PRO A 71 -4.58 -3.14 13.28
N GLU A 72 -4.23 -3.20 14.56
CA GLU A 72 -2.87 -2.94 15.07
C GLU A 72 -1.80 -3.94 14.58
N ASP A 73 -2.22 -5.08 14.04
CA ASP A 73 -1.35 -6.16 13.54
C ASP A 73 -1.46 -6.39 12.02
N SER A 74 -2.13 -5.48 11.31
CA SER A 74 -2.29 -5.58 9.86
C SER A 74 -1.01 -5.21 9.13
N TRP A 75 -0.75 -5.92 8.05
CA TRP A 75 0.24 -5.56 7.05
C TRP A 75 -0.39 -4.67 6.00
N ILE A 76 0.35 -3.66 5.54
CA ILE A 76 0.03 -3.05 4.25
C ILE A 76 1.04 -3.52 3.20
N LEU A 77 0.54 -3.67 1.98
CA LEU A 77 1.32 -3.54 0.76
C LEU A 77 0.96 -2.22 0.07
N PHE A 78 1.87 -1.24 0.08
CA PHE A 78 1.71 -0.02 -0.71
C PHE A 78 2.22 -0.29 -2.13
N ILE A 79 1.37 -0.04 -3.12
CA ILE A 79 1.66 -0.30 -4.52
C ILE A 79 1.20 0.87 -5.39
N ASP A 80 2.02 1.22 -6.38
CA ASP A 80 1.70 2.29 -7.33
C ASP A 80 0.49 1.90 -8.20
N ALA A 81 -0.30 2.89 -8.61
CA ALA A 81 -1.54 2.66 -9.36
C ALA A 81 -1.33 2.07 -10.77
N ASP A 82 -0.12 2.16 -11.32
CA ASP A 82 0.25 1.60 -12.63
C ASP A 82 0.85 0.18 -12.52
N VAL A 83 0.88 -0.41 -11.32
CA VAL A 83 1.39 -1.75 -11.07
C VAL A 83 0.23 -2.74 -10.89
N GLY A 84 0.29 -3.85 -11.62
CA GLY A 84 -0.71 -4.92 -11.57
C GLY A 84 -0.13 -6.26 -11.17
N VAL A 85 -1.02 -7.22 -10.89
CA VAL A 85 -0.65 -8.59 -10.48
C VAL A 85 -0.41 -9.46 -11.72
N VAL A 86 0.80 -10.02 -11.84
CA VAL A 86 1.17 -10.92 -12.95
C VAL A 86 1.05 -12.40 -12.60
N ASN A 87 1.16 -12.76 -11.32
CA ASN A 87 1.03 -14.13 -10.85
C ASN A 87 0.05 -14.18 -9.65
N PRO A 88 -1.25 -14.44 -9.90
CA PRO A 88 -2.25 -14.42 -8.84
C PRO A 88 -2.18 -15.63 -7.91
N ASN A 89 -1.34 -16.63 -8.20
CA ASN A 89 -1.23 -17.84 -7.38
C ASN A 89 -0.20 -17.71 -6.24
N LYS A 90 0.56 -16.61 -6.21
CA LYS A 90 1.50 -16.32 -5.13
C LYS A 90 0.84 -15.44 -4.09
N LEU A 91 1.01 -15.78 -2.82
CA LEU A 91 0.47 -15.01 -1.69
C LEU A 91 1.44 -13.88 -1.30
N ILE A 92 0.92 -12.76 -0.83
CA ILE A 92 1.76 -11.64 -0.34
C ILE A 92 2.61 -12.10 0.86
N GLU A 93 2.03 -12.94 1.72
CA GLU A 93 2.66 -13.49 2.92
C GLU A 93 3.91 -14.33 2.61
N GLU A 94 4.04 -14.88 1.40
CA GLU A 94 5.25 -15.60 0.98
C GLU A 94 6.48 -14.68 0.87
N PHE A 95 6.27 -13.36 0.79
CA PHE A 95 7.31 -12.35 0.73
C PHE A 95 7.55 -11.65 2.07
N ILE A 96 6.81 -12.02 3.12
CA ILE A 96 6.95 -11.48 4.47
C ILE A 96 7.85 -12.41 5.28
N GLU A 97 9.00 -11.91 5.71
CA GLU A 97 9.85 -12.57 6.70
C GLU A 97 9.42 -12.15 8.14
N PRO A 98 9.36 -13.06 9.11
CA PRO A 98 8.94 -12.72 10.48
C PRO A 98 9.85 -11.70 11.19
N GLU A 99 11.09 -11.55 10.75
CA GLU A 99 12.13 -10.78 11.42
C GLU A 99 12.16 -9.29 11.07
N TYR A 100 11.40 -8.84 10.08
CA TYR A 100 11.37 -7.43 9.67
C TYR A 100 9.95 -6.89 9.69
N ASP A 101 9.82 -5.63 10.12
CA ASP A 101 8.56 -4.90 10.11
C ASP A 101 8.36 -4.05 8.84
N ILE A 102 9.40 -3.85 8.02
CA ILE A 102 9.36 -3.01 6.82
C ILE A 102 10.17 -3.65 5.68
N TYR A 103 9.57 -3.70 4.48
CA TYR A 103 10.15 -4.17 3.24
C TYR A 103 10.06 -3.10 2.16
N THR A 104 11.12 -2.98 1.36
CA THR A 104 11.08 -2.19 0.12
C THR A 104 11.51 -3.08 -1.04
N ILE A 105 10.58 -3.29 -1.98
CA ILE A 105 10.79 -4.04 -3.21
C ILE A 105 11.09 -3.04 -4.33
N VAL A 106 12.29 -3.14 -4.90
CA VAL A 106 12.75 -2.27 -5.99
C VAL A 106 12.75 -3.05 -7.30
N SER A 107 11.97 -2.62 -8.29
CA SER A 107 12.08 -3.14 -9.65
C SER A 107 13.18 -2.38 -10.42
N THR A 108 14.10 -3.12 -11.05
CA THR A 108 15.23 -2.55 -11.81
C THR A 108 14.93 -2.36 -13.31
N THR A 109 13.72 -2.64 -13.77
CA THR A 109 13.33 -2.48 -15.18
C THR A 109 12.95 -1.02 -15.50
N GLY A 110 13.94 -0.18 -15.81
CA GLY A 110 13.79 1.07 -16.60
C GLY A 110 13.04 2.26 -15.98
N SER A 111 12.14 2.02 -15.06
CA SER A 111 11.47 2.99 -14.19
C SER A 111 11.55 2.41 -12.79
N THR A 112 12.22 3.11 -11.86
CA THR A 112 12.32 2.69 -10.46
C THR A 112 10.93 2.59 -9.85
N GLN A 113 10.34 1.39 -9.86
CA GLN A 113 9.10 1.11 -9.13
C GLN A 113 9.51 0.66 -7.72
N LEU A 114 9.04 1.42 -6.72
CA LEU A 114 9.30 1.21 -5.31
C LEU A 114 7.98 0.75 -4.68
N SER A 115 7.81 -0.56 -4.50
CA SER A 115 6.73 -1.05 -3.64
C SER A 115 7.27 -1.15 -2.22
N THR A 116 6.58 -0.55 -1.26
CA THR A 116 6.97 -0.63 0.16
C THR A 116 5.87 -1.37 0.91
N SER A 117 6.22 -2.44 1.61
CA SER A 117 5.33 -3.10 2.56
C SER A 117 5.81 -2.80 3.96
N SER A 118 4.91 -2.58 4.89
CA SER A 118 5.27 -2.33 6.29
C SER A 118 4.15 -2.76 7.23
N ARG A 119 4.57 -3.15 8.43
CA ARG A 119 3.75 -3.50 9.59
C ARG A 119 3.81 -2.36 10.59
N THR A 120 2.70 -2.07 11.24
CA THR A 120 2.73 -1.21 12.43
C THR A 120 2.89 -2.08 13.66
N THR A 121 3.78 -1.69 14.57
CA THR A 121 3.66 -2.04 15.98
C THR A 121 3.29 -0.73 16.69
N LYS A 122 2.13 -0.64 17.35
CA LYS A 122 1.97 0.45 18.32
C LYS A 122 2.89 0.09 19.48
N GLU A 123 3.82 0.97 19.81
CA GLU A 123 4.34 0.96 21.17
C GLU A 123 3.14 1.16 22.10
N ALA A 124 2.84 0.15 22.91
CA ALA A 124 2.01 0.34 24.08
C ALA A 124 2.66 1.48 24.88
N ALA A 125 2.01 2.65 24.87
CA ALA A 125 2.37 3.71 25.79
C ALA A 125 2.29 3.11 27.20
N SER A 126 3.46 2.91 27.80
CA SER A 126 3.58 2.43 29.16
C SER A 126 3.07 3.53 30.08
N GLY A 127 1.84 3.36 30.55
CA GLY A 127 1.20 4.15 31.60
C GLY A 127 0.88 3.27 32.79
#